data_AF-A0A0C2Y7A5-F1
#
_entry.id   AF-A0A0C2Y7A5-F1
#
_cell.length_a   1.000
_cell.length_b   1.000
_cell.length_c   1.000
_cell.angle_alpha   90.00
_cell.angle_beta   90.00
_cell.angle_gamma   90.00
#
_symmetry.space_group_name_H-M   'P 1'
#
loop_
_entity.id
_entity.type
_entity.pdbx_description
1 polymer ?
#
loop_
_entity_poly.entity_id
_entity_poly.type
_entity_poly.pdbx_seq_one_letter_code
_entity_poly.pdbx_strand_id
1 'polypeptide(L)'
;MATQSSRESQTQTGPVHFLSKKSLARRRDIFLFAHEPGITFRMLGGLSSQMHPDLTIASFYRWLDILDNAGPEEPFDVWRINVAKIGILSYTATRVGEPLDRESTCILQPGDYGAYCKGV
;
A
#
# COMPACT_ATOMS: atom_id res chain seq x y z
N MET A 1 -45.22 11.02 -3.01
CA MET A 1 -44.10 10.46 -3.81
C MET A 1 -42.83 11.11 -3.31
N ALA A 2 -42.00 10.37 -2.57
CA ALA A 2 -40.76 10.88 -1.99
C ALA A 2 -39.60 10.57 -2.95
N THR A 3 -38.96 11.62 -3.46
CA THR A 3 -37.79 11.53 -4.34
C THR A 3 -36.59 11.10 -3.50
N GLN A 4 -36.08 9.89 -3.75
CA GLN A 4 -34.85 9.38 -3.16
C GLN A 4 -33.68 10.22 -3.69
N SER A 5 -33.08 11.00 -2.80
CA SER A 5 -31.82 11.69 -3.06
C SER A 5 -30.70 10.64 -3.07
N SER A 6 -30.19 10.36 -4.27
CA SER A 6 -29.01 9.55 -4.50
C SER A 6 -27.83 10.16 -3.74
N ARG A 7 -27.35 9.47 -2.70
CA ARG A 7 -26.08 9.81 -2.05
C ARG A 7 -24.95 9.50 -3.04
N GLU A 8 -24.45 10.56 -3.67
CA GLU A 8 -23.18 10.55 -4.36
C GLU A 8 -22.09 10.12 -3.36
N SER A 9 -21.54 8.93 -3.57
CA SER A 9 -20.33 8.47 -2.88
C SER A 9 -19.19 9.41 -3.24
N GLN A 10 -18.87 10.32 -2.32
CA GLN A 10 -17.71 11.19 -2.43
C GLN A 10 -16.46 10.31 -2.58
N THR A 11 -15.87 10.29 -3.76
CA THR A 11 -14.52 9.75 -3.98
C THR A 11 -13.54 10.59 -3.18
N GLN A 12 -13.17 10.12 -1.98
CA GLN A 12 -12.02 10.65 -1.26
C GLN A 12 -10.77 10.39 -2.11
N THR A 13 -10.29 11.40 -2.83
CA THR A 13 -9.08 11.37 -3.66
C THR A 13 -7.80 11.60 -2.86
N GLY A 14 -7.83 11.34 -1.55
CA GLY A 14 -6.70 11.51 -0.64
C GLY A 14 -6.42 10.23 0.15
N PRO A 15 -5.17 10.04 0.62
CA PRO A 15 -4.82 8.87 1.40
C PRO A 15 -5.69 8.76 2.65
N VAL A 16 -6.28 7.58 2.85
CA VAL A 16 -7.19 7.28 3.99
C VAL A 16 -6.43 7.26 5.33
N HIS A 17 -5.12 7.10 5.27
CA HIS A 17 -4.24 7.00 6.43
C HIS A 17 -3.70 8.37 6.88
N PHE A 18 -3.44 8.50 8.19
CA PHE A 18 -2.91 9.74 8.76
C PHE A 18 -1.48 10.01 8.30
N LEU A 19 -1.28 11.14 7.63
CA LEU A 19 0.04 11.60 7.19
C LEU A 19 0.60 12.67 8.11
N SER A 20 1.87 12.47 8.51
CA SER A 20 2.62 13.52 9.20
C SER A 20 2.88 14.70 8.26
N LYS A 21 3.09 15.90 8.84
CA LYS A 21 3.53 17.09 8.09
C LYS A 21 4.77 16.81 7.25
N LYS A 22 5.70 15.99 7.76
CA LYS A 22 6.91 15.56 7.04
C LYS A 22 6.59 14.71 5.81
N SER A 23 5.58 13.84 5.89
CA SER A 23 5.14 13.01 4.75
C SER A 23 4.54 13.86 3.64
N LEU A 24 3.69 14.82 4.00
CA LEU A 24 3.08 15.78 3.08
C LEU A 24 4.14 16.66 2.42
N ALA A 25 5.07 17.21 3.21
CA ALA A 25 6.17 18.04 2.70
C ALA A 25 7.07 17.28 1.72
N ARG A 26 7.24 15.96 1.92
CA ARG A 26 8.01 15.08 1.03
C ARG A 26 7.19 14.48 -0.11
N ARG A 27 5.91 14.87 -0.26
CA ARG A 27 4.99 14.39 -1.30
C ARG A 27 5.03 12.87 -1.46
N ARG A 28 4.96 12.15 -0.33
CA ARG A 28 4.85 10.69 -0.36
C ARG A 28 3.47 10.29 -0.85
N ASP A 29 3.44 9.34 -1.76
CA ASP A 29 2.25 8.89 -2.48
C ASP A 29 2.24 7.38 -2.79
N ILE A 30 3.32 6.67 -2.41
CA ILE A 30 3.42 5.22 -2.40
C ILE A 30 3.59 4.81 -0.94
N PHE A 31 2.70 3.98 -0.40
CA PHE A 31 2.74 3.57 1.01
C PHE A 31 2.74 2.06 1.16
N LEU A 32 3.57 1.59 2.09
CA LEU A 32 3.70 0.16 2.40
C LEU A 32 3.04 -0.14 3.74
N PHE A 33 2.23 -1.19 3.76
CA PHE A 33 1.57 -1.72 4.94
C PHE A 33 2.02 -3.15 5.22
N ALA A 34 2.18 -3.47 6.50
CA ALA A 34 2.37 -4.84 6.97
C ALA A 34 1.13 -5.29 7.72
N HIS A 35 0.78 -6.57 7.53
CA HIS A 35 -0.24 -7.24 8.32
C HIS A 35 0.34 -7.61 9.69
N GLU A 36 -0.28 -7.15 10.77
CA GLU A 36 0.02 -7.62 12.13
C GLU A 36 -1.06 -8.64 12.54
N PRO A 37 -0.73 -9.95 12.60
CA PRO A 37 -1.71 -10.99 12.92
C PRO A 37 -2.45 -10.71 14.23
N GLY A 38 -3.77 -10.89 14.19
CA GLY A 38 -4.65 -10.70 15.35
C GLY A 38 -4.93 -9.24 15.74
N ILE A 39 -4.35 -8.27 15.03
CA ILE A 39 -4.51 -6.85 15.34
C ILE A 39 -5.10 -6.10 14.14
N THR A 40 -4.26 -5.61 13.22
CA THR A 40 -4.64 -4.76 12.08
C THR A 40 -3.48 -4.65 11.08
N PHE A 41 -3.64 -3.86 10.02
CA PHE A 41 -2.52 -3.39 9.20
C PHE A 41 -1.87 -2.15 9.80
N ARG A 42 -0.54 -2.11 9.79
CA ARG A 42 0.27 -0.94 10.17
C ARG A 42 0.99 -0.38 8.93
N MET A 43 0.98 0.94 8.79
CA MET A 43 1.79 1.63 7.77
C MET A 43 3.26 1.61 8.20
N LEU A 44 4.12 0.96 7.41
CA LEU A 44 5.57 0.90 7.65
C LEU A 44 6.27 2.18 7.19
N GLY A 45 5.82 2.76 6.08
CA GLY A 45 6.45 3.93 5.50
C GLY A 45 5.85 4.33 4.17
N GLY A 46 6.47 5.34 3.57
CA GLY A 46 6.08 5.80 2.25
C GLY A 46 7.23 6.42 1.46
N LEU A 47 7.10 6.31 0.15
CA LEU A 47 8.01 6.80 -0.88
C LEU A 47 7.30 7.89 -1.69
N SER A 48 8.08 8.71 -2.39
CA SER A 48 7.55 9.68 -3.35
C SER A 48 7.89 9.23 -4.74
N SER A 49 6.86 9.01 -5.57
CA SER A 49 7.01 8.73 -7.00
C SER A 49 7.78 9.85 -7.72
N GLN A 50 7.68 11.09 -7.23
CA GLN A 50 8.40 12.24 -7.81
C GLN A 50 9.92 12.19 -7.54
N MET A 51 10.33 11.62 -6.40
CA MET A 51 11.76 11.45 -6.09
C MET A 51 12.35 10.19 -6.74
N HIS A 52 11.50 9.23 -7.11
CA HIS A 52 11.88 7.97 -7.73
C HIS A 52 11.01 7.67 -8.95
N PRO A 53 11.09 8.50 -10.02
CA PRO A 53 10.20 8.39 -11.18
C PRO A 53 10.37 7.07 -11.95
N ASP A 54 11.56 6.47 -11.87
CA ASP A 54 11.92 5.23 -12.55
C ASP A 54 11.79 3.98 -11.65
N LEU A 55 11.11 4.10 -10.49
CA LEU A 55 10.93 2.98 -9.59
C LEU A 55 10.00 1.94 -10.22
N THR A 56 10.58 0.85 -10.73
CA THR A 56 9.83 -0.29 -11.25
C THR A 56 9.30 -1.19 -10.14
N ILE A 57 8.28 -1.97 -10.44
CA ILE A 57 7.77 -3.02 -9.54
C ILE A 57 8.89 -4.01 -9.17
N ALA A 58 9.67 -4.48 -10.15
CA ALA A 58 10.81 -5.36 -9.88
C ALA A 58 11.85 -4.72 -8.93
N SER A 59 12.16 -3.44 -9.10
CA SER A 59 13.06 -2.73 -8.19
C SER A 59 12.49 -2.61 -6.77
N PHE A 60 11.18 -2.40 -6.66
CA PHE A 60 10.50 -2.35 -5.38
C PHE A 60 10.55 -3.70 -4.65
N TYR A 61 10.32 -4.82 -5.34
CA TYR A 61 10.50 -6.15 -4.77
C TYR A 61 11.92 -6.36 -4.23
N ARG A 62 12.96 -6.03 -5.02
CA ARG A 62 14.36 -6.13 -4.55
C ARG A 62 14.63 -5.31 -3.29
N TRP A 63 14.02 -4.13 -3.17
CA TRP A 63 14.16 -3.34 -1.94
C TRP A 63 13.50 -4.01 -0.74
N LEU A 64 12.33 -4.61 -0.94
CA LEU A 64 11.68 -5.38 0.13
C LEU A 64 12.51 -6.59 0.53
N ASP A 65 13.10 -7.32 -0.43
CA ASP A 65 14.00 -8.44 -0.10
C ASP A 65 15.20 -7.99 0.76
N ILE A 66 15.78 -6.81 0.43
CA ILE A 66 16.88 -6.23 1.22
C ILE A 66 16.41 -5.86 2.63
N LEU A 67 15.19 -5.35 2.79
CA LEU A 67 14.65 -4.92 4.07
C LEU A 67 14.24 -6.08 4.97
N ASP A 68 13.70 -7.15 4.40
CA ASP A 68 13.21 -8.31 5.14
C ASP A 68 14.34 -9.08 5.80
N ASN A 69 15.57 -8.99 5.27
CA ASN A 69 16.71 -9.85 5.63
C ASN A 69 16.36 -11.36 5.59
N ALA A 70 15.21 -11.73 5.04
CA ALA A 70 14.73 -13.08 4.96
C ALA A 70 15.51 -13.80 3.88
N GLY A 71 15.92 -15.03 4.19
CA GLY A 71 16.45 -15.93 3.18
C GLY A 71 15.40 -16.21 2.10
N PRO A 72 15.80 -16.79 0.96
CA PRO A 72 14.90 -17.12 -0.16
C PRO A 72 13.77 -18.12 0.19
N GLU A 73 13.68 -18.58 1.44
CA GLU A 73 12.77 -19.63 1.89
C GLU A 73 11.38 -19.13 2.31
N GLU A 74 11.18 -17.82 2.48
CA GLU A 74 9.88 -17.22 2.79
C GLU A 74 9.41 -16.27 1.68
N PRO A 75 8.92 -16.80 0.54
CA PRO A 75 8.52 -15.95 -0.56
C PRO A 75 7.26 -15.14 -0.21
N PHE A 76 7.23 -13.88 -0.62
CA PHE A 76 6.06 -13.00 -0.48
C PHE A 76 5.61 -12.43 -1.83
N ASP A 77 4.33 -12.07 -1.92
CA ASP A 77 3.79 -11.26 -3.00
C ASP A 77 3.41 -9.87 -2.49
N VAL A 78 3.65 -8.88 -3.32
CA VAL A 78 3.17 -7.51 -3.14
C VAL A 78 1.84 -7.36 -3.84
N TRP A 79 0.87 -6.80 -3.14
CA TRP A 79 -0.45 -6.49 -3.66
C TRP A 79 -0.71 -5.01 -3.56
N ARG A 80 -1.45 -4.46 -4.53
CA ARG A 80 -2.17 -3.21 -4.31
C ARG A 80 -3.29 -3.46 -3.31
N ILE A 81 -3.52 -2.53 -2.40
CA ILE A 81 -4.54 -2.65 -1.37
C ILE A 81 -5.43 -1.42 -1.30
N ASN A 82 -6.68 -1.63 -0.89
CA ASN A 82 -7.56 -0.57 -0.42
C ASN A 82 -7.51 -0.56 1.10
N VAL A 83 -7.12 0.58 1.68
CA VAL A 83 -6.98 0.74 3.12
C VAL A 83 -8.22 1.41 3.68
N ALA A 84 -8.77 0.86 4.76
CA ALA A 84 -9.83 1.48 5.55
C ALA A 84 -9.35 1.71 6.99
N LYS A 85 -9.68 2.86 7.56
CA LYS A 85 -9.31 3.19 8.93
C LYS A 85 -10.33 2.62 9.90
N ILE A 86 -9.84 1.89 10.92
CA ILE A 86 -10.69 1.34 11.99
C ILE A 86 -10.33 1.86 13.39
N GLY A 87 -9.21 2.58 13.52
CA GLY A 87 -8.78 3.17 14.79
C GLY A 87 -7.73 4.28 14.61
N ILE A 88 -7.10 4.69 15.70
CA ILE A 88 -5.96 5.62 15.65
C ILE A 88 -4.75 4.82 15.17
N LEU A 89 -4.25 5.13 13.98
CA LEU A 89 -3.12 4.44 13.34
C LEU A 89 -3.34 2.93 13.12
N SER A 90 -4.60 2.49 13.14
CA SER A 90 -5.00 1.10 12.92
C SER A 90 -5.89 1.01 11.69
N TYR A 91 -5.55 0.09 10.78
CA TYR A 91 -6.17 0.00 9.47
C TYR A 91 -6.58 -1.43 9.13
N THR A 92 -7.63 -1.60 8.34
CA THR A 92 -7.86 -2.84 7.59
C THR A 92 -7.45 -2.62 6.14
N ALA A 93 -7.12 -3.71 5.45
CA ALA A 93 -6.76 -3.66 4.04
C ALA A 93 -7.45 -4.79 3.28
N THR A 94 -7.85 -4.50 2.05
CA THR A 94 -8.36 -5.50 1.11
C THR A 94 -7.48 -5.49 -0.13
N ARG A 95 -7.04 -6.68 -0.57
CA ARG A 95 -6.27 -6.87 -1.80
C ARG A 95 -7.09 -6.42 -3.01
N VAL A 96 -6.43 -5.77 -3.98
CA VAL A 96 -7.06 -5.24 -5.20
C VAL A 96 -6.41 -5.89 -6.41
N GLY A 97 -7.21 -6.57 -7.23
CA GLY A 97 -6.74 -7.20 -8.46
C GLY A 97 -5.90 -8.44 -8.18
N GLU A 98 -4.79 -8.57 -8.90
CA GLU A 98 -3.83 -9.66 -8.82
C GLU A 98 -2.53 -9.19 -8.13
N PRO A 99 -1.67 -10.10 -7.64
CA PRO A 99 -0.37 -9.71 -7.12
C PRO A 99 0.44 -8.99 -8.20
N LEU A 100 1.27 -8.04 -7.78
CA LEU A 100 2.18 -7.35 -8.68
C LEU A 100 3.22 -8.36 -9.19
N ASP A 101 3.40 -8.42 -10.51
CA ASP A 101 4.41 -9.28 -11.12
C ASP A 101 5.82 -8.84 -10.72
N ARG A 102 6.55 -9.76 -10.08
CA ARG A 102 7.87 -9.53 -9.51
C ARG A 102 8.93 -9.17 -10.54
N GLU A 103 8.79 -9.65 -11.78
CA GLU A 103 9.73 -9.36 -12.87
C GLU A 103 9.29 -8.15 -13.71
N SER A 104 8.19 -7.49 -13.33
CA SER A 104 7.63 -6.39 -14.10
C SER A 104 8.54 -5.16 -14.10
N THR A 105 8.81 -4.68 -15.31
CA THR A 105 9.52 -3.42 -15.57
C THR A 105 8.58 -2.21 -15.56
N CYS A 106 7.28 -2.40 -15.33
CA CYS A 106 6.33 -1.31 -15.21
C CYS A 106 6.66 -0.41 -14.00
N ILE A 107 6.44 0.89 -14.17
CA ILE A 107 6.62 1.88 -13.10
C ILE A 107 5.59 1.65 -12.01
N LEU A 108 6.06 1.60 -10.75
CA LEU A 108 5.22 1.49 -9.58
C LEU A 108 4.37 2.75 -9.43
N GLN A 109 3.05 2.59 -9.53
CA GLN A 109 2.13 3.70 -9.49
C GLN A 109 1.90 4.20 -8.05
N PRO A 110 1.50 5.46 -7.84
CA PRO A 110 1.01 5.93 -6.56
C PRO A 110 -0.13 5.05 -6.01
N GLY A 111 -0.10 4.78 -4.70
CA GLY A 111 -1.09 3.95 -4.02
C GLY A 111 -0.58 3.28 -2.75
N ASP A 112 -1.46 2.49 -2.15
CA ASP A 112 -1.18 1.68 -0.97
C ASP A 112 -0.86 0.24 -1.39
N TYR A 113 0.15 -0.34 -0.76
CA TYR A 113 0.66 -1.67 -1.05
C TYR A 113 0.86 -2.49 0.22
N GLY A 114 0.67 -3.80 0.12
CA GLY A 114 0.95 -4.74 1.21
C GLY A 114 1.76 -5.94 0.71
N ALA A 115 2.71 -6.40 1.51
CA ALA A 115 3.44 -7.65 1.28
C ALA A 115 2.80 -8.80 2.09
N TYR A 116 2.63 -9.96 1.46
CA TYR A 116 2.00 -11.14 2.05
C TYR A 116 2.82 -12.38 1.76
N CYS A 117 3.21 -13.12 2.79
CA CYS A 117 3.91 -14.40 2.63
C CYS A 117 3.03 -15.42 1.88
N LYS A 118 3.64 -16.19 0.97
CA LYS A 118 3.02 -17.33 0.29
C LYS A 118 3.03 -18.52 1.25
N GLY A 119 1.91 -18.82 1.89
CA GLY A 119 1.79 -19.98 2.77
C GLY A 119 1.01 -19.76 4.07
N VAL A 120 0.40 -18.59 4.25
CA VAL A 120 -0.53 -18.29 5.35
C VAL A 120 -1.95 -18.10 4.80
#